data_AF-A0A964DAQ2-F1
#
_entry.id   AF-A0A964DAQ2-F1
#
_cell.length_a   1.000
_cell.length_b   1.000
_cell.length_c   1.000
_cell.angle_alpha   90.00
_cell.angle_beta   90.00
_cell.angle_gamma   90.00
#
_symmetry.space_group_name_H-M   'P 1'
#
loop_
_entity.id
_entity.type
_entity.pdbx_description
1 polymer ?
#
loop_
_entity_poly.entity_id
_entity_poly.type
_entity_poly.pdbx_seq_one_letter_code
_entity_poly.pdbx_strand_id
1 'polypeptide(L)' 'MRYSRGDVVEFKIGSNEKHTGQVRFVEEDYNENIFYVDSFSGWAYKIPEKKIISRVSKIR' A
#
# COMPACT_ATOMS: atom_id res chain seq x y z
N MET A 1 -5.54 1.88 12.95
CA MET A 1 -5.03 1.90 11.56
C MET A 1 -5.64 0.75 10.77
N ARG A 2 -6.07 1.00 9.53
CA ARG A 2 -6.69 -0.03 8.68
C ARG A 2 -5.68 -1.00 8.09
N TYR A 3 -4.45 -0.54 7.86
CA TYR A 3 -3.33 -1.32 7.31
C TYR A 3 -2.09 -1.16 8.18
N SER A 4 -1.18 -2.13 8.14
CA SER A 4 0.05 -2.16 8.93
C SER A 4 1.20 -2.81 8.16
N ARG A 5 2.42 -2.67 8.68
CA ARG A 5 3.61 -3.34 8.14
C ARG A 5 3.36 -4.86 8.03
N GLY A 6 3.70 -5.41 6.88
CA GLY A 6 3.53 -6.84 6.55
C GLY A 6 2.25 -7.13 5.76
N ASP A 7 1.26 -6.23 5.77
CA ASP A 7 0.07 -6.36 4.95
C ASP A 7 0.42 -6.36 3.46
N VAL A 8 -0.25 -7.22 2.70
CA VAL A 8 -0.27 -7.13 1.24
C VAL A 8 -1.49 -6.32 0.86
N VAL A 9 -1.29 -5.29 0.03
CA VAL A 9 -2.34 -4.35 -0.36
C VAL A 9 -2.41 -4.22 -1.87
N GLU A 10 -3.63 -4.08 -2.39
CA GLU A 10 -3.88 -3.57 -3.74
C GLU A 10 -4.01 -2.05 -3.67
N PHE A 11 -3.30 -1.33 -4.53
CA PHE A 11 -3.29 0.13 -4.56
C PHE A 11 -3.24 0.68 -5.99
N LYS A 12 -3.61 1.94 -6.16
CA LYS A 12 -3.52 2.64 -7.46
C LYS A 12 -2.32 3.56 -7.56
N ILE A 13 -1.69 3.57 -8.73
CA ILE A 13 -0.74 4.59 -9.17
C ILE A 13 -1.33 5.25 -10.44
N GLY A 14 -1.41 6.58 -10.44
CA GLY A 14 -2.12 7.32 -11.50
C GLY A 14 -3.62 6.96 -11.59
N SER A 15 -4.21 7.18 -12.76
CA SER A 15 -5.67 7.06 -12.96
C SER A 15 -6.14 5.60 -13.09
N ASN A 16 -5.34 4.73 -13.72
CA ASN A 16 -5.79 3.39 -14.12
C ASN A 16 -4.83 2.24 -13.74
N GLU A 17 -3.64 2.53 -13.19
CA GLU A 17 -2.68 1.48 -12.88
C GLU A 17 -2.93 0.93 -11.47
N LYS A 18 -3.14 -0.39 -11.37
CA LYS A 18 -3.26 -1.09 -10.10
C LYS A 18 -2.02 -1.93 -9.86
N HIS A 19 -1.51 -1.88 -8.64
CA HIS A 19 -0.39 -2.68 -8.19
C HIS A 19 -0.72 -3.39 -6.89
N THR A 20 0.04 -4.45 -6.64
CA THR A 20 -0.02 -5.21 -5.40
C THR A 20 1.36 -5.22 -4.79
N GLY A 21 1.45 -5.02 -3.48
CA GLY A 21 2.73 -5.03 -2.78
C GLY A 21 2.59 -5.18 -1.28
N GLN A 22 3.72 -5.40 -0.62
CA GLN A 22 3.78 -5.52 0.83
C GLN A 22 4.12 -4.17 1.47
N VAL A 23 3.34 -3.77 2.48
CA VAL A 23 3.65 -2.60 3.32
C VAL A 23 4.91 -2.88 4.13
N ARG A 24 5.95 -2.06 3.93
CA ARG A 24 7.22 -2.15 4.66
C ARG A 24 7.28 -1.20 5.84
N PHE A 25 6.71 -0.01 5.69
CA PHE A 25 6.69 1.03 6.70
C PHE A 25 5.42 1.87 6.59
N VAL A 26 4.96 2.39 7.73
CA VAL A 26 3.85 3.32 7.85
C VAL A 26 4.35 4.55 8.58
N GLU A 27 4.27 5.69 7.92
CA GLU A 27 4.52 7.01 8.51
C GLU A 27 3.17 7.55 8.98
N GLU A 28 3.03 7.68 10.30
CA GLU A 28 1.80 8.20 10.91
C GLU A 28 1.86 9.73 10.89
N ASP A 29 0.82 10.36 10.33
CA ASP A 29 0.64 11.81 10.33
C ASP A 29 -0.76 12.13 10.86
N TYR A 30 -0.93 13.31 11.47
CA TYR A 30 -2.23 13.75 11.99
C TYR A 30 -3.30 13.88 10.90
N ASN A 31 -2.92 14.12 9.64
CA ASN A 31 -3.85 14.31 8.53
C ASN A 31 -4.06 13.04 7.71
N GLU A 32 -2.99 12.37 7.28
CA GLU A 32 -3.07 11.20 6.40
C GLU A 32 -1.84 10.29 6.55
N ASN A 33 -2.08 9.01 6.83
CA ASN A 33 -1.01 8.01 6.90
C ASN A 33 -0.38 7.79 5.53
N ILE A 34 0.96 7.72 5.50
CA ILE A 34 1.71 7.39 4.30
C ILE A 34 2.31 5.99 4.40
N PHE A 35 2.07 5.18 3.37
CA PHE A 35 2.50 3.79 3.26
C PHE A 35 3.66 3.68 2.28
N TYR A 36 4.71 3.00 2.73
CA TYR A 36 5.83 2.60 1.90
C TYR A 36 5.64 1.14 1.54
N VAL A 37 5.42 0.87 0.25
CA VAL A 37 5.00 -0.43 -0.27
C VAL A 37 6.02 -0.92 -1.28
N ASP A 38 6.57 -2.10 -1.03
CA ASP A 38 7.36 -2.83 -2.03
C ASP A 38 6.38 -3.58 -2.93
N SER A 39 6.22 -3.09 -4.15
CA SER A 39 5.38 -3.71 -5.17
C SER A 39 5.99 -5.00 -5.67
N PHE A 40 5.14 -5.97 -5.98
CA PHE A 40 5.55 -7.21 -6.65
C PHE A 40 5.96 -6.99 -8.13
N SER A 41 5.80 -5.76 -8.65
CA SER A 41 6.40 -5.34 -9.91
C SER A 41 7.91 -5.02 -9.82
N GLY A 42 8.51 -5.09 -8.62
CA GLY A 42 9.93 -4.80 -8.40
C GLY A 42 10.24 -3.33 -8.07
N TRP A 43 9.21 -2.49 -7.95
CA TRP A 43 9.34 -1.08 -7.59
C TRP A 43 8.89 -0.81 -6.15
N ALA A 44 9.50 0.18 -5.49
CA ALA A 44 9.04 0.68 -4.21
C ALA A 44 8.20 1.95 -4.40
N TYR A 45 7.08 2.06 -3.69
CA TYR A 45 6.16 3.20 -3.79
C TYR A 45 5.89 3.83 -2.42
N LYS A 46 5.76 5.17 -2.42
CA LYS A 46 5.25 5.97 -1.31
C LYS A 46 3.83 6.44 -1.66
N ILE A 47 2.82 5.95 -0.94
CA ILE A 47 1.41 6.24 -1.24
C ILE A 47 0.61 6.63 0.00
N PRO A 48 -0.33 7.58 -0.11
CA PRO A 48 -1.29 7.85 0.96
C PRO A 48 -2.34 6.74 1.11
N GLU A 49 -2.95 6.64 2.30
CA GLU A 49 -3.97 5.62 2.60
C GLU A 49 -5.10 5.55 1.55
N LYS A 50 -5.57 6.71 1.06
CA LYS A 50 -6.65 6.79 0.06
C LYS A 50 -6.35 6.10 -1.28
N LYS A 51 -5.07 5.82 -1.58
CA LYS A 51 -4.68 5.08 -2.79
C LYS A 51 -4.73 3.57 -2.58
N ILE A 52 -4.83 3.09 -1.35
CA ILE A 52 -5.02 1.67 -1.05
C ILE A 52 -6.48 1.31 -1.31
N ILE A 53 -6.70 0.38 -2.23
CA ILE A 53 -8.03 -0.13 -2.57
C ILE A 53 -8.48 -1.15 -1.53
N SER A 54 -7.61 -2.13 -1.22
CA SER A 54 -7.96 -3.21 -0.30
C SER A 54 -6.73 -3.94 0.24
N ARG A 55 -6.91 -4.66 1.36
CA ARG A 55 -5.95 -5.66 1.85
C ARG A 55 -6.18 -6.96 1.09
N VAL A 56 -5.12 -7.54 0.54
CA VAL A 56 -5.15 -8.86 -0.08
C VAL A 56 -4.98 -9.92 1.02
N SER A 57 -6.06 -10.60 1.38
CA SER A 57 -6.03 -11.68 2.35
C SER A 57 -5.46 -12.95 1.70
N LYS A 58 -4.18 -13.26 1.97
CA LYS A 58 -3.43 -14.49 1.62
C LYS A 58 -3.62 -14.98 0.17
N ILE A 59 -2.55 -14.87 -0.63
CA ILE A 59 -2.33 -15.80 -1.75
C ILE A 59 -2.24 -17.19 -1.12
N ARG A 60 -3.22 -18.05 -1.43
CA ARG A 60 -3.34 -19.41 -0.91
C ARG A 60 -2.41 -20.35 -1.65
#